data_AF-A0A2G6ND18-F1
#
_entry.id   AF-A0A2G6ND18-F1
#
_cell.length_a   1.000
_cell.length_b   1.000
_cell.length_c   1.000
_cell.angle_alpha   90.00
_cell.angle_beta   90.00
_cell.angle_gamma   90.00
#
_symmetry.space_group_name_H-M   'P 1'
#
loop_
_entity.id
_entity.type
_entity.pdbx_description
1 polymer ?
#
loop_
_entity_poly.entity_id
_entity_poly.type
_entity_poly.pdbx_seq_one_letter_code
_entity_poly.pdbx_strand_id
1 'polypeptide(L)'
;MDHELDPTIPGSVYLCQGTTYACGACCGLYNVPDPSKAYLSSLLTVRTRRFRDLDRPLTLESLDRFRLETETAENQDRPYDEFHHCPYIGFIRFPEDPCEMERVGCLLHPLGDGNDGIDWRGLSDYGGMACRTYFCPTCDGLPARYKQLMRMAADDWYLYGLMTTETKMADAFFSQVEAQLGRELTPDACSAEGINAIRRFFRLKTEWPWRAPSDRRIGNYFFNDNLYPLPEPRLAEPISDRHLFTLIKTLRSVFTSAPDQDNAVKALEAAVRAVANGFIDSH
;
A
#
# COMPACT_ATOMS: atom_id res chain seq x y z
N MET A 1 -0.19 -14.62 14.52
CA MET A 1 -0.05 -14.97 13.09
C MET A 1 0.87 -14.03 12.33
N ASP A 2 0.87 -12.71 12.58
CA ASP A 2 1.63 -11.71 11.79
C ASP A 2 3.14 -12.00 11.62
N HIS A 3 3.75 -12.74 12.54
CA HIS A 3 5.20 -13.00 12.57
C HIS A 3 5.62 -14.40 12.13
N GLU A 4 4.69 -15.34 11.92
CA GLU A 4 5.06 -16.72 11.56
C GLU A 4 5.59 -16.82 10.13
N LEU A 5 5.09 -15.96 9.24
CA LEU A 5 5.55 -15.89 7.86
C LEU A 5 6.87 -15.11 7.74
N ASP A 6 7.16 -14.18 8.64
CA ASP A 6 8.29 -13.24 8.56
C ASP A 6 9.62 -13.91 8.17
N PRO A 7 10.06 -15.03 8.80
CA PRO A 7 11.33 -15.67 8.46
C PRO A 7 11.40 -16.24 7.04
N THR A 8 10.25 -16.46 6.40
CA THR A 8 10.14 -17.10 5.09
C THR A 8 9.98 -16.11 3.93
N ILE A 9 9.85 -14.81 4.23
CA ILE A 9 9.67 -13.75 3.23
C ILE A 9 11.01 -13.08 2.91
N PRO A 10 11.28 -12.70 1.65
CA PRO A 10 12.39 -11.80 1.32
C PRO A 10 12.42 -10.58 2.24
N GLY A 11 13.60 -10.29 2.80
CA GLY A 11 13.81 -9.20 3.76
C GLY A 11 13.10 -9.38 5.12
N SER A 12 12.55 -10.55 5.43
CA SER A 12 12.14 -10.98 6.78
C SER A 12 10.95 -10.27 7.44
N VAL A 13 10.15 -9.51 6.66
CA VAL A 13 8.96 -8.80 7.18
C VAL A 13 7.84 -8.86 6.14
N TYR A 14 6.75 -9.56 6.46
CA TYR A 14 5.60 -9.78 5.59
C TYR A 14 4.65 -8.56 5.50
N LEU A 15 4.63 -7.85 4.37
CA LEU A 15 3.84 -6.61 4.25
C LEU A 15 2.44 -6.79 3.68
N CYS A 16 2.08 -7.96 3.16
CA CYS A 16 0.82 -8.07 2.41
C CYS A 16 -0.40 -8.05 3.33
N GLN A 17 -0.31 -8.69 4.49
CA GLN A 17 -1.41 -8.82 5.44
C GLN A 17 -0.93 -9.09 6.88
N GLY A 18 -1.68 -8.58 7.86
CA GLY A 18 -1.55 -8.87 9.27
C GLY A 18 -2.84 -8.53 10.02
N THR A 19 -2.76 -8.44 11.33
CA THR A 19 -3.88 -8.17 12.22
C THR A 19 -4.35 -6.72 12.08
N THR A 20 -3.39 -5.80 11.97
CA THR A 20 -3.65 -4.34 11.90
C THR A 20 -3.43 -3.73 10.52
N TYR A 21 -3.02 -4.52 9.53
CA TYR A 21 -2.68 -4.01 8.20
C TYR A 21 -3.06 -4.98 7.08
N ALA A 22 -3.41 -4.43 5.91
CA ALA A 22 -3.72 -5.17 4.70
C ALA A 22 -3.48 -4.29 3.47
N CYS A 23 -2.77 -4.80 2.46
CA CYS A 23 -2.32 -3.98 1.33
C CYS A 23 -3.24 -4.07 0.10
N GLY A 24 -3.52 -5.26 -0.42
CA GLY A 24 -4.36 -5.45 -1.62
C GLY A 24 -3.79 -4.90 -2.94
N ALA A 25 -2.63 -4.24 -2.95
CA ALA A 25 -2.12 -3.58 -4.16
C ALA A 25 -1.80 -4.56 -5.29
N CYS A 26 -1.25 -5.74 -4.99
CA CYS A 26 -0.96 -6.79 -5.99
C CYS A 26 -2.22 -7.36 -6.66
N CYS A 27 -3.40 -7.14 -6.09
CA CYS A 27 -4.67 -7.50 -6.71
C CYS A 27 -5.22 -6.39 -7.61
N GLY A 28 -4.49 -5.30 -7.81
CA GLY A 28 -4.89 -4.17 -8.64
C GLY A 28 -5.80 -3.16 -7.95
N LEU A 29 -6.00 -3.24 -6.62
CA LEU A 29 -7.00 -2.44 -5.90
C LEU A 29 -6.88 -0.92 -6.15
N TYR A 30 -5.66 -0.42 -6.32
CA TYR A 30 -5.40 1.02 -6.54
C TYR A 30 -5.25 1.38 -8.02
N ASN A 31 -5.34 0.41 -8.93
CA ASN A 31 -5.29 0.59 -10.38
C ASN A 31 -6.70 0.78 -10.96
N VAL A 32 -7.39 1.82 -10.48
CA VAL A 32 -8.75 2.16 -10.92
C VAL A 32 -8.86 3.66 -11.21
N PRO A 33 -9.87 4.12 -11.96
CA PRO A 33 -10.01 5.53 -12.34
C PRO A 33 -10.27 6.45 -11.14
N ASP A 34 -10.97 5.94 -10.13
CA ASP A 34 -11.19 6.61 -8.85
C ASP A 34 -10.54 5.80 -7.71
N PRO A 35 -9.27 6.08 -7.36
CA PRO A 35 -8.59 5.38 -6.28
C PRO A 35 -8.92 5.98 -4.90
N SER A 36 -10.02 6.71 -4.73
CA SER A 36 -10.41 7.28 -3.43
C SER A 36 -10.82 6.18 -2.45
N LYS A 37 -10.53 6.41 -1.15
CA LYS A 37 -10.92 5.47 -0.09
C LYS A 37 -12.41 5.16 -0.11
N ALA A 38 -13.26 6.16 -0.32
CA ALA A 38 -14.71 6.01 -0.32
C ALA A 38 -15.19 5.10 -1.46
N TYR A 39 -14.68 5.31 -2.68
CA TYR A 39 -15.02 4.46 -3.82
C TYR A 39 -14.54 3.01 -3.60
N LEU A 40 -13.28 2.84 -3.19
CA LEU A 40 -12.70 1.52 -2.97
C LEU A 40 -13.38 0.76 -1.82
N SER A 41 -13.71 1.42 -0.70
CA SER A 41 -14.49 0.81 0.38
C SER A 41 -15.86 0.33 -0.11
N SER A 42 -16.53 1.12 -0.95
CA SER A 42 -17.83 0.74 -1.54
C SER A 42 -17.67 -0.47 -2.46
N LEU A 43 -16.69 -0.45 -3.36
CA LEU A 43 -16.37 -1.55 -4.28
C LEU A 43 -16.08 -2.85 -3.52
N LEU A 44 -15.20 -2.80 -2.52
CA LEU A 44 -14.87 -3.95 -1.68
C LEU A 44 -16.10 -4.47 -0.92
N THR A 45 -16.93 -3.58 -0.38
CA THR A 45 -18.18 -3.95 0.32
C THR A 45 -19.14 -4.68 -0.61
N VAL A 46 -19.36 -4.15 -1.82
CA VAL A 46 -20.27 -4.73 -2.81
C VAL A 46 -19.79 -6.13 -3.23
N ARG A 47 -18.50 -6.27 -3.56
CA ARG A 47 -17.91 -7.57 -3.90
C ARG A 47 -18.06 -8.59 -2.78
N THR A 48 -17.75 -8.18 -1.55
CA THR A 48 -17.84 -9.04 -0.37
C THR A 48 -19.25 -9.54 -0.15
N ARG A 49 -20.26 -8.66 -0.24
CA ARG A 49 -21.67 -9.04 -0.08
C ARG A 49 -22.09 -10.00 -1.18
N ARG A 50 -21.85 -9.66 -2.45
CA ARG A 50 -22.20 -10.51 -3.60
C ARG A 50 -21.55 -11.89 -3.51
N PHE A 51 -20.31 -11.99 -3.05
CA PHE A 51 -19.61 -13.25 -2.89
C PHE A 51 -20.19 -14.12 -1.76
N ARG A 52 -20.61 -13.47 -0.66
CA ARG A 52 -21.30 -14.14 0.45
C ARG A 52 -22.67 -14.68 0.05
N ASP A 53 -23.36 -13.96 -0.84
CA ASP A 53 -24.70 -14.32 -1.31
C ASP A 53 -24.69 -15.44 -2.37
N LEU A 54 -23.51 -15.93 -2.79
CA LEU A 54 -23.41 -17.08 -3.67
C LEU A 54 -23.90 -18.36 -2.97
N ASP A 55 -24.64 -19.19 -3.70
CA ASP A 55 -25.09 -20.50 -3.21
C ASP A 55 -23.92 -21.35 -2.68
N ARG A 56 -24.22 -22.13 -1.63
CA ARG A 56 -23.26 -23.04 -1.00
C ARG A 56 -23.66 -24.50 -1.20
N PRO A 57 -22.71 -25.43 -1.44
CA PRO A 57 -21.27 -25.20 -1.54
C PRO A 57 -20.87 -24.44 -2.81
N LEU A 58 -19.74 -23.73 -2.75
CA LEU A 58 -19.19 -23.04 -3.91
C LEU A 58 -18.87 -24.03 -5.04
N THR A 59 -19.15 -23.62 -6.28
CA THR A 59 -18.82 -24.36 -7.49
C THR A 59 -17.99 -23.50 -8.45
N LEU A 60 -17.24 -24.14 -9.35
CA LEU A 60 -16.49 -23.43 -10.41
C LEU A 60 -17.40 -22.50 -11.22
N GLU A 61 -18.59 -22.96 -11.60
CA GLU A 61 -19.57 -22.18 -12.34
C GLU A 61 -20.04 -20.95 -11.56
N SER A 62 -20.32 -21.10 -10.26
CA SER A 62 -20.72 -19.96 -9.42
C SER A 62 -19.64 -18.89 -9.29
N LEU A 63 -18.37 -19.30 -9.24
CA LEU A 63 -17.22 -18.41 -9.12
C LEU A 63 -16.92 -17.71 -10.44
N ASP A 64 -16.96 -18.45 -11.56
CA ASP A 64 -16.80 -17.88 -12.90
C ASP A 64 -17.91 -16.86 -13.21
N ARG A 65 -19.16 -17.18 -12.88
CA ARG A 65 -20.29 -16.24 -12.97
C ARG A 65 -20.04 -14.99 -12.12
N PHE A 66 -19.62 -15.16 -10.86
CA PHE A 66 -19.31 -14.02 -9.99
C PHE A 66 -18.25 -13.09 -10.61
N ARG A 67 -17.18 -13.68 -11.17
CA ARG A 67 -16.13 -12.93 -11.88
C ARG A 67 -16.72 -12.13 -13.04
N LEU A 68 -17.41 -12.80 -13.96
CA LEU A 68 -17.94 -12.17 -15.18
C LEU A 68 -18.90 -11.02 -14.84
N GLU A 69 -19.79 -11.22 -13.87
CA GLU A 69 -20.70 -10.17 -13.44
C GLU A 69 -19.99 -9.02 -12.72
N THR A 70 -18.90 -9.28 -11.98
CA THR A 70 -18.10 -8.24 -11.33
C THR A 70 -17.36 -7.40 -12.35
N GLU A 71 -16.67 -8.05 -13.30
CA GLU A 71 -15.97 -7.37 -14.39
C GLU A 71 -16.94 -6.60 -15.30
N THR A 72 -18.15 -7.10 -15.54
CA THR A 72 -19.17 -6.41 -16.35
C THR A 72 -19.75 -5.18 -15.64
N ALA A 73 -19.94 -5.25 -14.32
CA ALA A 73 -20.57 -4.18 -13.55
C ALA A 73 -19.61 -3.01 -13.24
N GLU A 74 -18.30 -3.30 -13.17
CA GLU A 74 -17.30 -2.32 -12.78
C GLU A 74 -16.68 -1.63 -13.98
N ASN A 75 -16.25 -0.38 -13.79
CA ASN A 75 -15.48 0.33 -14.81
C ASN A 75 -14.18 -0.43 -15.07
N GLN A 76 -13.92 -0.78 -16.33
CA GLN A 76 -12.72 -1.49 -16.77
C GLN A 76 -11.60 -0.58 -17.29
N ASP A 77 -11.77 0.74 -17.23
CA ASP A 77 -10.68 1.69 -17.45
C ASP A 77 -9.62 1.51 -16.35
N ARG A 78 -8.37 1.30 -16.75
CA ARG A 78 -7.24 1.00 -15.86
C ARG A 78 -6.10 1.97 -16.16
N PRO A 79 -5.57 2.69 -15.15
CA PRO A 79 -4.39 3.54 -15.35
C PRO A 79 -3.13 2.80 -15.85
N TYR A 80 -3.03 1.50 -15.58
CA TYR A 80 -1.95 0.61 -16.01
C TYR A 80 -2.55 -0.63 -16.68
N ASP A 81 -2.42 -0.74 -18.00
CA ASP A 81 -3.09 -1.78 -18.80
C ASP A 81 -2.57 -3.19 -18.49
N GLU A 82 -1.27 -3.33 -18.22
CA GLU A 82 -0.61 -4.60 -17.93
C GLU A 82 -0.82 -5.08 -16.48
N PHE A 83 -1.50 -4.28 -15.64
CA PHE A 83 -1.72 -4.62 -14.25
C PHE A 83 -3.11 -5.24 -14.07
N HIS A 84 -3.14 -6.55 -13.82
CA HIS A 84 -4.38 -7.30 -13.56
C HIS A 84 -5.17 -6.78 -12.36
N HIS A 85 -6.49 -6.76 -12.51
CA HIS A 85 -7.43 -6.33 -11.50
C HIS A 85 -8.31 -7.50 -11.07
N CYS A 86 -7.99 -8.08 -9.91
CA CYS A 86 -8.66 -9.28 -9.45
C CYS A 86 -10.11 -8.96 -9.02
N PRO A 87 -11.13 -9.66 -9.55
CA PRO A 87 -12.52 -9.47 -9.12
C PRO A 87 -12.79 -10.03 -7.72
N TYR A 88 -11.90 -10.89 -7.22
CA TYR A 88 -12.05 -11.60 -5.95
C TYR A 88 -11.34 -10.94 -4.75
N ILE A 89 -10.92 -9.68 -4.86
CA ILE A 89 -10.50 -8.90 -3.69
C ILE A 89 -11.73 -8.27 -3.02
N GLY A 90 -11.81 -8.42 -1.70
CA GLY A 90 -12.90 -7.92 -0.88
C GLY A 90 -12.46 -7.74 0.57
N PHE A 91 -13.42 -7.47 1.44
CA PHE A 91 -13.21 -7.51 2.88
C PHE A 91 -13.30 -8.94 3.39
N ILE A 92 -12.27 -9.38 4.08
CA ILE A 92 -12.16 -10.71 4.63
C ILE A 92 -12.24 -10.67 6.15
N ARG A 93 -12.92 -11.68 6.69
CA ARG A 93 -12.96 -11.97 8.12
C ARG A 93 -12.48 -13.40 8.28
N PHE A 94 -11.47 -13.61 9.11
CA PHE A 94 -11.04 -14.95 9.46
C PHE A 94 -11.80 -15.40 10.70
N PRO A 95 -12.33 -16.64 10.74
CA PRO A 95 -13.02 -17.17 11.92
C PRO A 95 -12.19 -17.06 13.20
N GLU A 96 -10.89 -17.30 13.10
CA GLU A 96 -9.92 -17.23 14.20
C GLU A 96 -9.49 -15.81 14.59
N ASP A 97 -9.88 -14.78 13.82
CA ASP A 97 -9.53 -13.39 14.07
C ASP A 97 -10.73 -12.47 13.77
N PRO A 98 -11.63 -12.29 14.76
CA PRO A 98 -12.83 -11.49 14.63
C PRO A 98 -12.54 -9.98 14.79
N CYS A 99 -11.38 -9.48 14.36
CA CYS A 99 -11.07 -8.05 14.35
C CYS A 99 -12.22 -7.23 13.74
N GLU A 100 -12.56 -6.10 14.37
CA GLU A 100 -13.59 -5.17 13.88
C GLU A 100 -13.15 -4.37 12.65
N MET A 101 -11.85 -4.31 12.36
CA MET A 101 -11.35 -3.56 11.20
C MET A 101 -11.63 -4.28 9.88
N GLU A 102 -12.08 -3.52 8.90
CA GLU A 102 -12.19 -3.95 7.51
C GLU A 102 -10.82 -4.34 6.96
N ARG A 103 -10.56 -5.64 6.80
CA ARG A 103 -9.31 -6.15 6.23
C ARG A 103 -9.50 -6.52 4.77
N VAL A 104 -8.69 -5.95 3.91
CA VAL A 104 -8.67 -6.28 2.50
C VAL A 104 -7.98 -7.61 2.28
N GLY A 105 -8.53 -8.48 1.43
CA GLY A 105 -7.86 -9.69 1.01
C GLY A 105 -8.65 -10.53 0.01
N CYS A 106 -8.21 -11.77 -0.18
CA CYS A 106 -8.73 -12.65 -1.21
C CYS A 106 -9.96 -13.43 -0.74
N LEU A 107 -11.10 -13.23 -1.42
CA LEU A 107 -12.35 -13.96 -1.18
C LEU A 107 -12.24 -15.45 -1.53
N LEU A 108 -11.24 -15.84 -2.33
CA LEU A 108 -10.96 -17.24 -2.70
C LEU A 108 -10.01 -17.97 -1.74
N HIS A 109 -9.53 -17.30 -0.68
CA HIS A 109 -8.57 -17.89 0.24
C HIS A 109 -9.21 -19.08 1.00
N PRO A 110 -8.51 -20.21 1.25
CA PRO A 110 -9.11 -21.38 1.93
C PRO A 110 -9.64 -21.09 3.34
N LEU A 111 -9.06 -20.09 4.03
CA LEU A 111 -9.54 -19.61 5.34
C LEU A 111 -10.66 -18.55 5.24
N GLY A 112 -11.06 -18.20 4.01
CA GLY A 112 -12.15 -17.27 3.76
C GLY A 112 -13.50 -17.84 4.16
N ASP A 113 -14.41 -16.95 4.57
CA ASP A 113 -15.76 -17.29 5.00
C ASP A 113 -16.55 -18.03 3.91
N GLY A 114 -17.03 -19.24 4.22
CA GLY A 114 -17.79 -20.09 3.30
C GLY A 114 -16.95 -20.85 2.26
N ASN A 115 -15.63 -20.91 2.40
CA ASN A 115 -14.75 -21.67 1.48
C ASN A 115 -14.41 -23.09 1.98
N ASP A 116 -14.74 -23.44 3.22
CA ASP A 116 -14.58 -24.79 3.81
C ASP A 116 -13.18 -25.41 3.65
N GLY A 117 -12.13 -24.57 3.72
CA GLY A 117 -10.74 -25.00 3.56
C GLY A 117 -10.30 -25.27 2.11
N ILE A 118 -11.19 -25.08 1.13
CA ILE A 118 -10.89 -25.27 -0.29
C ILE A 118 -10.14 -24.04 -0.82
N ASP A 119 -8.98 -24.27 -1.42
CA ASP A 119 -8.18 -23.21 -2.03
C ASP A 119 -8.65 -22.90 -3.45
N TRP A 120 -9.54 -21.91 -3.56
CA TRP A 120 -10.08 -21.47 -4.84
C TRP A 120 -9.17 -20.49 -5.59
N ARG A 121 -8.02 -20.09 -5.01
CA ARG A 121 -7.13 -19.07 -5.61
C ARG A 121 -6.60 -19.44 -6.98
N GLY A 122 -6.67 -20.71 -7.38
CA GLY A 122 -6.43 -21.16 -8.76
C GLY A 122 -7.28 -20.43 -9.81
N LEU A 123 -8.40 -19.81 -9.42
CA LEU A 123 -9.30 -19.05 -10.29
C LEU A 123 -9.02 -17.53 -10.32
N SER A 124 -8.04 -17.04 -9.56
CA SER A 124 -7.61 -15.64 -9.63
C SER A 124 -6.80 -15.37 -10.90
N ASP A 125 -6.68 -14.12 -11.34
CA ASP A 125 -5.98 -13.79 -12.59
C ASP A 125 -4.52 -14.25 -12.62
N TYR A 126 -3.80 -14.11 -11.51
CA TYR A 126 -2.43 -14.58 -11.38
C TYR A 126 -2.34 -16.09 -11.10
N GLY A 127 -3.45 -16.73 -10.71
CA GLY A 127 -3.49 -18.10 -10.23
C GLY A 127 -2.90 -18.28 -8.82
N GLY A 128 -3.20 -19.42 -8.20
CA GLY A 128 -2.88 -19.66 -6.79
C GLY A 128 -1.38 -19.65 -6.46
N MET A 129 -0.53 -20.12 -7.38
CA MET A 129 0.92 -20.14 -7.16
C MET A 129 1.50 -18.72 -7.12
N ALA A 130 1.23 -17.91 -8.14
CA ALA A 130 1.78 -16.55 -8.21
C ALA A 130 1.25 -15.67 -7.06
N CYS A 131 -0.04 -15.79 -6.70
CA CYS A 131 -0.59 -15.11 -5.52
C CYS A 131 0.09 -15.51 -4.21
N ARG A 132 0.64 -16.74 -4.12
CA ARG A 132 1.31 -17.24 -2.91
C ARG A 132 2.78 -16.84 -2.85
N THR A 133 3.46 -16.73 -3.99
CA THR A 133 4.93 -16.59 -4.04
C THR A 133 5.40 -15.21 -4.44
N TYR A 134 4.51 -14.35 -4.97
CA TYR A 134 4.89 -13.00 -5.37
C TYR A 134 5.01 -12.07 -4.16
N PHE A 135 6.14 -11.35 -4.10
CA PHE A 135 6.38 -10.28 -3.15
C PHE A 135 6.77 -9.01 -3.91
N CYS A 136 6.16 -7.87 -3.56
CA CYS A 136 6.47 -6.60 -4.21
C CYS A 136 7.90 -6.14 -3.87
N PRO A 137 8.49 -5.20 -4.65
CA PRO A 137 9.85 -4.74 -4.40
C PRO A 137 10.10 -4.18 -3.00
N THR A 138 9.07 -3.69 -2.31
CA THR A 138 9.20 -3.23 -0.92
C THR A 138 9.56 -4.37 0.04
N CYS A 139 9.05 -5.59 -0.19
CA CYS A 139 9.38 -6.72 0.67
C CYS A 139 10.88 -7.03 0.60
N ASP A 140 11.45 -7.03 -0.60
CA ASP A 140 12.86 -7.38 -0.82
C ASP A 140 13.81 -6.19 -0.60
N GLY A 141 13.43 -5.00 -1.07
CA GLY A 141 14.30 -3.84 -1.19
C GLY A 141 14.38 -2.92 0.02
N LEU A 142 13.46 -3.01 0.99
CA LEU A 142 13.52 -2.21 2.21
C LEU A 142 14.16 -2.96 3.39
N PRO A 143 14.99 -2.27 4.21
CA PRO A 143 15.42 -2.79 5.50
C PRO A 143 14.24 -3.22 6.39
N ALA A 144 14.42 -4.31 7.15
CA ALA A 144 13.40 -4.85 8.04
C ALA A 144 12.85 -3.80 9.02
N ARG A 145 13.71 -2.94 9.57
CA ARG A 145 13.35 -1.85 10.48
C ARG A 145 12.35 -0.85 9.88
N TYR A 146 12.49 -0.51 8.59
CA TYR A 146 11.54 0.39 7.91
C TYR A 146 10.19 -0.28 7.75
N LYS A 147 10.19 -1.55 7.36
CA LYS A 147 8.97 -2.36 7.20
C LYS A 147 8.22 -2.55 8.51
N GLN A 148 8.94 -2.73 9.61
CA GLN A 148 8.36 -2.79 10.96
C GLN A 148 7.69 -1.46 11.33
N LEU A 149 8.36 -0.33 11.11
CA LEU A 149 7.76 0.99 11.31
C LEU A 149 6.53 1.23 10.44
N MET A 150 6.55 0.76 9.18
CA MET A 150 5.37 0.83 8.30
C MET A 150 4.19 0.02 8.85
N ARG A 151 4.43 -1.19 9.39
CA ARG A 151 3.40 -2.00 10.05
C ARG A 151 2.86 -1.32 11.31
N MET A 152 3.74 -0.78 12.16
CA MET A 152 3.34 -0.07 13.39
C MET A 152 2.52 1.19 13.08
N ALA A 153 2.87 1.88 11.99
CA ALA A 153 2.13 3.04 11.51
C ALA A 153 0.84 2.68 10.76
N ALA A 154 0.57 1.41 10.47
CA ALA A 154 -0.70 1.02 9.88
C ALA A 154 -1.86 1.41 10.82
N ASP A 155 -2.87 2.03 10.22
CA ASP A 155 -4.08 2.50 10.91
C ASP A 155 -5.32 2.08 10.10
N ASP A 156 -5.20 2.14 8.77
CA ASP A 156 -6.16 1.54 7.86
C ASP A 156 -5.47 0.84 6.68
N TRP A 157 -6.22 -0.03 6.00
CA TRP A 157 -5.76 -0.75 4.81
C TRP A 157 -5.44 0.20 3.63
N TYR A 158 -6.09 1.35 3.56
CA TYR A 158 -6.05 2.23 2.39
C TYR A 158 -4.71 2.94 2.28
N LEU A 159 -4.33 3.73 3.29
CA LEU A 159 -3.04 4.41 3.31
C LEU A 159 -1.89 3.41 3.43
N TYR A 160 -2.07 2.35 4.21
CA TYR A 160 -1.05 1.30 4.33
C TYR A 160 -0.76 0.65 2.98
N GLY A 161 -1.78 0.22 2.22
CA GLY A 161 -1.57 -0.45 0.95
C GLY A 161 -1.04 0.48 -0.14
N LEU A 162 -1.44 1.76 -0.14
CA LEU A 162 -0.83 2.78 -1.00
C LEU A 162 0.67 2.93 -0.71
N MET A 163 1.05 3.07 0.56
CA MET A 163 2.45 3.25 0.98
C MET A 163 3.29 1.98 0.84
N THR A 164 2.69 0.81 0.98
CA THR A 164 3.41 -0.48 0.88
C THR A 164 4.08 -0.66 -0.48
N THR A 165 3.55 -0.07 -1.54
CA THR A 165 4.14 -0.15 -2.90
C THR A 165 5.12 0.98 -3.20
N GLU A 166 5.30 1.93 -2.29
CA GLU A 166 6.11 3.14 -2.48
C GLU A 166 7.55 2.93 -1.97
N THR A 167 8.23 1.90 -2.46
CA THR A 167 9.58 1.50 -2.01
C THR A 167 10.55 2.67 -1.97
N LYS A 168 10.65 3.44 -3.06
CA LYS A 168 11.58 4.57 -3.18
C LYS A 168 11.23 5.72 -2.24
N MET A 169 9.93 5.95 -2.00
CA MET A 169 9.47 7.03 -1.11
C MET A 169 9.77 6.67 0.35
N ALA A 170 9.47 5.44 0.76
CA ALA A 170 9.74 4.95 2.11
C ALA A 170 11.25 4.92 2.40
N ASP A 171 12.05 4.40 1.46
CA ASP A 171 13.52 4.37 1.57
C ASP A 171 14.10 5.77 1.74
N ALA A 172 13.74 6.71 0.84
CA ALA A 172 14.22 8.08 0.90
C ALA A 172 13.81 8.79 2.19
N PHE A 173 12.58 8.58 2.66
CA PHE A 173 12.09 9.20 3.89
C PHE A 173 12.82 8.68 5.13
N PHE A 174 12.85 7.36 5.34
CA PHE A 174 13.48 6.82 6.54
C PHE A 174 15.00 7.02 6.53
N SER A 175 15.65 7.01 5.36
CA SER A 175 17.07 7.35 5.24
C SER A 175 17.35 8.80 5.64
N GLN A 176 16.44 9.73 5.37
CA GLN A 176 16.53 11.11 5.88
C GLN A 176 16.37 11.17 7.40
N VAL A 177 15.46 10.38 7.98
CA VAL A 177 15.32 10.29 9.44
C VAL A 177 16.60 9.74 10.09
N GLU A 178 17.18 8.68 9.54
CA GLU A 178 18.45 8.11 10.02
C GLU A 178 19.60 9.08 9.90
N ALA A 179 19.70 9.78 8.77
CA ALA A 179 20.72 10.82 8.57
C ALA A 179 20.58 11.93 9.61
N GLN A 180 19.35 12.35 9.94
CA GLN A 180 19.12 13.35 10.97
C GLN A 180 19.47 12.85 12.38
N LEU A 181 19.21 11.58 12.69
CA LEU A 181 19.54 10.98 13.99
C LEU A 181 21.01 10.56 14.13
N GLY A 182 21.73 10.42 13.01
CA GLY A 182 23.11 9.91 12.98
C GLY A 182 23.23 8.42 13.32
N ARG A 183 22.13 7.65 13.25
CA ARG A 183 22.08 6.22 13.58
C ARG A 183 20.93 5.53 12.86
N GLU A 184 20.99 4.19 12.82
CA GLU A 184 19.87 3.39 12.32
C GLU A 184 18.64 3.48 13.26
N LEU A 185 17.45 3.38 12.67
CA LEU A 185 16.19 3.33 13.41
C LEU A 185 16.05 2.00 14.16
N THR A 186 15.54 2.09 15.39
CA THR A 186 15.15 0.94 16.20
C THR A 186 13.64 1.01 16.40
N PRO A 187 12.83 0.18 15.71
CA PRO A 187 11.37 0.31 15.74
C PRO A 187 10.78 0.32 17.15
N ASP A 188 11.31 -0.50 18.05
CA ASP A 188 10.89 -0.57 19.46
C ASP A 188 11.18 0.71 20.26
N ALA A 189 12.09 1.55 19.79
CA ALA A 189 12.41 2.84 20.41
C ALA A 189 11.55 4.00 19.86
N CYS A 190 10.67 3.74 18.88
CA CYS A 190 9.80 4.78 18.32
C CYS A 190 8.63 5.03 19.27
N SER A 191 8.48 6.27 19.75
CA SER A 191 7.36 6.67 20.58
C SER A 191 6.03 6.65 19.81
N ALA A 192 4.91 6.68 20.54
CA ALA A 192 3.59 6.78 19.93
C ALA A 192 3.44 8.06 19.07
N GLU A 193 4.05 9.17 19.49
CA GLU A 193 4.13 10.42 18.73
C GLU A 193 4.95 10.24 17.44
N GLY A 194 6.04 9.49 17.49
CA GLY A 194 6.84 9.11 16.32
C GLY A 194 6.02 8.30 15.30
N ILE A 195 5.31 7.27 15.77
CA ILE A 195 4.40 6.47 14.92
C ILE A 195 3.29 7.34 14.32
N ASN A 196 2.73 8.28 15.09
CA ASN A 196 1.74 9.24 14.58
C ASN A 196 2.34 10.22 13.55
N ALA A 197 3.61 10.60 13.69
CA ALA A 197 4.32 11.39 12.69
C ALA A 197 4.54 10.60 11.39
N ILE A 198 4.86 9.30 11.47
CA ILE A 198 4.95 8.41 10.29
C ILE A 198 3.59 8.32 9.59
N ARG A 199 2.48 8.19 10.34
CA ARG A 199 1.12 8.22 9.78
C ARG A 199 0.81 9.53 9.04
N ARG A 200 1.25 10.68 9.57
CA ARG A 200 1.10 11.97 8.90
C ARG A 200 1.93 12.06 7.62
N PHE A 201 3.12 11.46 7.59
CA PHE A 201 3.89 11.32 6.36
C PHE A 201 3.16 10.46 5.32
N PHE A 202 2.56 9.33 5.72
CA PHE A 202 1.78 8.48 4.81
C PHE A 202 0.60 9.22 4.18
N ARG A 203 -0.07 10.09 4.95
CA ARG A 203 -1.16 10.95 4.44
C ARG A 203 -0.74 11.88 3.29
N LEU A 204 0.54 12.24 3.18
CA LEU A 204 1.03 13.02 2.02
C LEU A 204 0.76 12.29 0.70
N LYS A 205 0.64 10.96 0.73
CA LYS A 205 0.30 10.20 -0.47
C LYS A 205 -1.02 10.65 -1.11
N THR A 206 -1.98 11.09 -0.31
CA THR A 206 -3.30 11.56 -0.77
C THR A 206 -3.50 13.06 -0.61
N GLU A 207 -2.79 13.69 0.32
CA GLU A 207 -3.03 15.09 0.73
C GLU A 207 -1.95 16.07 0.21
N TRP A 208 -0.96 15.60 -0.55
CA TRP A 208 0.12 16.45 -1.05
C TRP A 208 -0.39 17.58 -1.98
N PRO A 209 -0.26 18.86 -1.59
CA PRO A 209 -0.90 19.96 -2.30
C PRO A 209 -0.18 20.35 -3.59
N TRP A 210 1.08 19.93 -3.77
CA TRP A 210 1.89 20.23 -4.95
C TRP A 210 1.86 19.11 -5.99
N ARG A 211 0.94 18.14 -5.88
CA ARG A 211 0.76 17.08 -6.88
C ARG A 211 0.22 17.68 -8.19
N ALA A 212 0.73 17.19 -9.32
CA ALA A 212 0.21 17.60 -10.63
C ALA A 212 -1.33 17.42 -10.72
N PRO A 213 -2.12 18.47 -11.01
CA PRO A 213 -3.59 18.37 -11.06
C PRO A 213 -4.13 17.39 -12.10
N SER A 214 -3.37 17.16 -13.18
CA SER A 214 -3.69 16.20 -14.22
C SER A 214 -3.37 14.76 -13.84
N ASP A 215 -2.57 14.52 -12.80
CA ASP A 215 -2.19 13.17 -12.38
C ASP A 215 -3.09 12.67 -11.25
N ARG A 216 -4.14 11.95 -11.64
CA ARG A 216 -5.07 11.29 -10.71
C ARG A 216 -4.51 9.98 -10.14
N ARG A 217 -3.32 9.55 -10.55
CA ARG A 217 -2.75 8.27 -10.12
C ARG A 217 -2.17 8.41 -8.72
N ILE A 218 -2.85 7.79 -7.77
CA ILE A 218 -2.37 7.63 -6.40
C ILE A 218 -1.73 6.25 -6.24
N GLY A 219 -2.18 5.22 -6.96
CA GLY A 219 -1.49 3.93 -7.03
C GLY A 219 -0.08 4.06 -7.61
N ASN A 220 0.83 3.20 -7.17
CA ASN A 220 2.15 3.05 -7.76
C ASN A 220 2.19 1.81 -8.66
N TYR A 221 2.79 1.94 -9.85
CA TYR A 221 3.16 0.79 -10.66
C TYR A 221 4.52 0.30 -10.17
N PHE A 222 4.52 -0.84 -9.48
CA PHE A 222 5.69 -1.33 -8.75
C PHE A 222 6.38 -2.52 -9.42
N PHE A 223 6.00 -2.90 -10.64
CA PHE A 223 6.78 -3.91 -11.36
C PHE A 223 8.11 -3.31 -11.83
N ASN A 224 9.20 -4.06 -11.67
CA ASN A 224 10.57 -3.61 -11.96
C ASN A 224 10.93 -3.68 -13.47
N ASP A 225 9.94 -3.63 -14.36
CA ASP A 225 10.12 -3.67 -15.82
C ASP A 225 10.28 -2.28 -16.45
N ASN A 226 10.07 -1.21 -15.67
CA ASN A 226 10.12 0.19 -16.09
C ASN A 226 9.11 0.58 -17.18
N LEU A 227 7.98 -0.13 -17.31
CA LEU A 227 6.93 0.23 -18.27
C LEU A 227 6.28 1.59 -17.95
N TYR A 228 6.12 1.91 -16.66
CA TYR A 228 5.52 3.15 -16.19
C TYR A 228 6.47 3.95 -15.29
N PRO A 229 7.50 4.61 -15.86
CA PRO A 229 8.43 5.39 -15.06
C PRO A 229 7.71 6.57 -14.38
N LEU A 230 8.16 6.91 -13.17
CA LEU A 230 7.70 8.12 -12.50
C LEU A 230 8.09 9.35 -13.32
N PRO A 231 7.16 10.28 -13.59
CA PRO A 231 7.47 11.50 -14.33
C PRO A 231 8.51 12.33 -13.58
N GLU A 232 9.37 13.04 -14.32
CA GLU A 232 10.28 14.00 -13.69
C GLU A 232 9.48 15.16 -13.07
N PRO A 233 9.82 15.58 -11.83
CA PRO A 233 9.15 16.71 -11.20
C PRO A 233 9.49 18.00 -11.93
N ARG A 234 8.54 18.94 -12.00
CA ARG A 234 8.82 20.31 -12.45
C ARG A 234 9.36 21.10 -11.27
N LEU A 235 10.67 21.36 -11.28
CA LEU A 235 11.35 22.14 -10.27
C LEU A 235 11.45 23.63 -10.67
N ALA A 236 11.33 24.51 -9.69
CA ALA A 236 11.69 25.91 -9.81
C ALA A 236 13.20 26.12 -9.63
N GLU A 237 13.83 25.33 -8.76
CA GLU A 237 15.27 25.35 -8.50
C GLU A 237 15.83 23.92 -8.38
N PRO A 238 17.11 23.67 -8.70
CA PRO A 238 17.71 22.34 -8.52
C PRO A 238 17.72 21.89 -7.05
N ILE A 239 17.39 20.62 -6.80
CA ILE A 239 17.50 20.00 -5.47
C ILE A 239 18.74 19.09 -5.46
N SER A 240 19.73 19.41 -4.63
CA SER A 240 20.98 18.64 -4.51
C SER A 240 20.85 17.40 -3.62
N ASP A 241 19.95 17.44 -2.63
CA ASP A 241 19.68 16.28 -1.77
C ASP A 241 18.93 15.19 -2.55
N ARG A 242 19.58 14.04 -2.71
CA ARG A 242 19.06 12.90 -3.48
C ARG A 242 17.76 12.34 -2.90
N HIS A 243 17.65 12.22 -1.57
CA HIS A 243 16.44 11.66 -0.96
C HIS A 243 15.29 12.64 -1.05
N LEU A 244 15.55 13.93 -0.84
CA LEU A 244 14.55 14.98 -0.97
C LEU A 244 14.04 15.07 -2.41
N PHE A 245 14.93 15.01 -3.40
CA PHE A 245 14.55 14.91 -4.81
C PHE A 245 13.69 13.66 -5.08
N THR A 246 14.06 12.51 -4.48
CA THR A 246 13.29 11.26 -4.60
C THR A 246 11.88 11.41 -4.03
N LEU A 247 11.72 12.02 -2.85
CA LEU A 247 10.41 12.28 -2.23
C LEU A 247 9.55 13.20 -3.10
N ILE A 248 10.13 14.28 -3.62
CA ILE A 248 9.46 15.23 -4.51
C ILE A 248 8.96 14.51 -5.78
N LYS A 249 9.77 13.60 -6.34
CA LYS A 249 9.43 12.79 -7.51
C LYS A 249 8.34 11.75 -7.23
N THR A 250 8.43 10.98 -6.14
CA THR A 250 7.42 9.96 -5.79
C THR A 250 6.07 10.60 -5.41
N LEU A 251 6.11 11.82 -4.85
CA LEU A 251 4.92 12.63 -4.63
C LEU A 251 4.36 13.28 -5.91
N ARG A 252 5.02 13.10 -7.05
CA ARG A 252 4.61 13.61 -8.38
C ARG A 252 4.42 15.13 -8.36
N SER A 253 5.39 15.81 -7.77
CA SER A 253 5.30 17.25 -7.49
C SER A 253 5.53 18.11 -8.73
N VAL A 254 4.79 19.22 -8.81
CA VAL A 254 4.94 20.26 -9.83
C VAL A 254 4.95 21.61 -9.12
N PHE A 255 6.02 22.38 -9.31
CA PHE A 255 6.16 23.72 -8.74
C PHE A 255 6.03 24.80 -9.81
N THR A 256 5.34 25.88 -9.47
CA THR A 256 5.17 27.07 -10.32
C THR A 256 6.09 28.22 -9.93
N SER A 257 6.68 28.17 -8.74
CA SER A 257 7.56 29.21 -8.21
C SER A 257 8.57 28.64 -7.21
N ALA A 258 9.68 29.35 -6.97
CA ALA A 258 10.65 28.97 -5.94
C ALA A 258 10.04 28.94 -4.53
N PRO A 259 9.18 29.90 -4.11
CA PRO A 259 8.47 29.81 -2.83
C PRO A 259 7.60 28.56 -2.66
N ASP A 260 6.95 28.08 -3.74
CA ASP A 260 6.15 26.84 -3.68
C ASP A 260 7.05 25.64 -3.39
N GLN A 261 8.18 25.54 -4.10
CA GLN A 261 9.15 24.48 -3.90
C GLN A 261 9.77 24.54 -2.50
N ASP A 262 10.13 25.73 -2.02
CA ASP A 262 10.67 25.92 -0.67
C ASP A 262 9.69 25.48 0.41
N ASN A 263 8.40 25.79 0.25
CA ASN A 263 7.37 25.39 1.19
C ASN A 263 7.17 23.86 1.19
N ALA A 264 7.26 23.22 0.02
CA ALA A 264 7.22 21.76 -0.10
C ALA A 264 8.41 21.09 0.58
N VAL A 265 9.61 21.61 0.34
CA VAL A 265 10.85 21.16 1.00
C VAL A 265 10.71 21.28 2.52
N LYS A 266 10.30 22.45 3.03
CA LYS A 266 10.08 22.67 4.46
C LYS A 266 9.07 21.71 5.06
N ALA A 267 8.00 21.37 4.33
CA ALA A 267 7.00 20.41 4.77
C ALA A 267 7.58 18.99 4.91
N LEU A 268 8.40 18.54 3.93
CA LEU A 268 9.08 17.24 3.99
C LEU A 268 10.09 17.19 5.13
N GLU A 269 10.94 18.21 5.27
CA GLU A 269 11.89 18.28 6.37
C GLU A 269 11.18 18.34 7.74
N ALA A 270 10.05 19.04 7.84
CA ALA A 270 9.26 19.05 9.06
C ALA A 270 8.70 17.66 9.39
N ALA A 271 8.30 16.88 8.38
CA ALA A 271 7.88 15.49 8.58
C ALA A 271 9.04 14.60 9.06
N VAL A 272 10.23 14.75 8.46
CA VAL A 272 11.46 14.04 8.89
C VAL A 272 11.79 14.39 10.34
N ARG A 273 11.84 15.69 10.69
CA ARG A 273 12.08 16.17 12.06
C ARG A 273 11.06 15.63 13.05
N ALA A 274 9.78 15.62 12.68
CA ALA A 274 8.71 15.13 13.55
C ALA A 274 8.87 13.64 13.88
N VAL A 275 9.28 12.82 12.90
CA VAL A 275 9.57 11.40 13.12
C VAL A 275 10.84 11.23 13.94
N ALA A 276 11.92 11.96 13.62
CA ALA A 276 13.18 11.90 14.36
C ALA A 276 12.98 12.23 15.85
N ASN A 277 12.17 13.25 16.18
CA ASN A 277 11.84 13.60 17.56
C ASN A 277 11.15 12.46 18.33
N GLY A 278 10.45 11.55 17.64
CA GLY A 278 9.86 10.36 18.25
C GLY A 278 10.86 9.26 18.61
N PHE A 279 12.15 9.43 18.28
CA PHE A 279 13.25 8.52 18.66
C PHE A 279 14.25 9.15 19.64
N ILE A 280 14.00 10.39 20.07
CA ILE A 280 14.84 11.05 21.06
C ILE A 280 14.32 10.62 22.43
N ASP A 281 15.16 9.89 23.15
CA ASP A 281 14.84 9.38 24.49
C ASP A 281 14.29 10.52 25.37
N SER A 282 13.19 10.23 26.05
CA SER A 282 12.80 11.00 27.22
C SER A 282 13.88 10.76 28.28
N HIS A 283 14.89 11.63 28.32
CA HIS A 283 15.88 11.65 29.39
C HIS A 283 15.21 11.76 30.76
#